data_AF-A0A5E4KUG8-F1
#
_entry.id   AF-A0A5E4KUG8-F1
#
_cell.length_a   1.000
_cell.length_b   1.000
_cell.length_c   1.000
_cell.angle_alpha   90.00
_cell.angle_beta   90.00
_cell.angle_gamma   90.00
#
_symmetry.space_group_name_H-M   'P 1'
#
loop_
_entity.id
_entity.type
_entity.pdbx_description
1 polymer ?
#
loop_
_entity_poly.entity_id
_entity_poly.type
_entity_poly.pdbx_seq_one_letter_code
_entity_poly.pdbx_strand_id
1 'polypeptide(L)'
;MEKCENCGPVHDAPKPRNVQVRVIISKGEESVHRKALLSGVIRTGDELLIDDEATGEASLVRITSIEVGDKRKDSAPAEAIKTIWARAIDEVIVKIAVSHRETTESIEMRVPGEKEFVIGEKVKPDNRELEIKKIKIRDGGFKSRKGIAIAAKDIRRIYADPGIVEPKRFSKGERVVIRKRESVWSLRHKGTG
;
A
#
# COMPACT_ATOMS: atom_id res chain seq x y z
N MET A 1 -48.35 18.33 37.46
CA MET A 1 -47.30 18.81 38.37
C MET A 1 -46.55 17.59 38.83
N GLU A 2 -45.45 17.26 38.16
CA GLU A 2 -44.47 16.27 38.64
C GLU A 2 -43.10 16.84 38.34
N LYS A 3 -42.47 17.39 39.37
CA LYS A 3 -41.10 17.90 39.33
C LYS A 3 -40.17 16.71 39.50
N CYS A 4 -39.33 16.45 38.52
CA CYS A 4 -38.22 15.53 38.68
C CYS A 4 -37.05 16.32 39.30
N GLU A 5 -36.79 16.15 40.59
CA GLU A 5 -35.76 16.89 41.36
C GLU A 5 -34.37 16.23 41.33
N ASN A 6 -34.06 15.38 40.34
CA ASN A 6 -32.78 14.64 40.31
C ASN A 6 -31.95 14.76 39.02
N CYS A 7 -32.22 15.74 38.18
CA CYS A 7 -31.37 16.02 37.02
C CYS A 7 -30.45 17.18 37.38
N GLY A 8 -29.24 16.87 37.87
CA GLY A 8 -28.16 17.85 37.96
C GLY A 8 -27.89 18.50 36.59
N PRO A 9 -27.30 19.71 36.54
CA PRO A 9 -27.07 20.41 35.29
C PRO A 9 -26.26 19.53 34.35
N VAL A 10 -26.88 19.13 33.23
CA VAL A 10 -26.16 18.53 32.11
C VAL A 10 -25.29 19.66 31.57
N HIS A 11 -24.02 19.67 31.98
CA HIS A 11 -23.04 20.58 31.40
C HIS A 11 -22.96 20.24 29.91
N ASP A 12 -23.46 21.14 29.07
CA ASP A 12 -23.17 21.12 27.64
C ASP A 12 -21.64 21.06 27.50
N ALA A 13 -21.13 19.90 27.09
CA ALA A 13 -19.72 19.79 26.74
C ALA A 13 -19.43 20.85 25.67
N PRO A 14 -18.33 21.63 25.80
CA PRO A 14 -18.02 22.67 24.82
C PRO A 14 -17.96 22.01 23.44
N LYS A 15 -18.82 22.48 22.52
CA LYS A 15 -18.84 21.99 21.15
C LYS A 15 -17.44 22.14 20.56
N PRO A 16 -16.89 21.10 19.91
CA PRO A 16 -15.56 21.16 19.33
C PRO A 16 -15.54 22.30 18.31
N ARG A 17 -14.70 23.31 18.55
CA ARG A 17 -14.58 24.46 17.65
C ARG A 17 -13.68 24.06 16.49
N ASN A 18 -14.10 24.36 15.27
CA ASN A 18 -13.25 24.20 14.11
C ASN A 18 -12.16 25.27 14.15
N VAL A 19 -10.91 24.84 14.10
CA VAL A 19 -9.73 25.70 14.01
C VAL A 19 -8.99 25.42 12.71
N GLN A 20 -8.43 26.48 12.13
CA GLN A 20 -7.67 26.36 10.89
C GLN A 20 -6.24 25.94 11.21
N VAL A 21 -5.87 24.73 10.81
CA VAL A 21 -4.55 24.12 11.07
C VAL A 21 -3.76 24.02 9.78
N ARG A 22 -2.45 24.30 9.84
CA ARG A 22 -1.55 24.11 8.71
C ARG A 22 -1.31 22.61 8.47
N VAL A 23 -1.46 22.17 7.23
CA VAL A 23 -1.18 20.80 6.80
C VAL A 23 -0.13 20.82 5.70
N ILE A 24 0.91 20.01 5.84
CA ILE A 24 1.94 19.79 4.84
C ILE A 24 1.77 18.37 4.30
N ILE A 25 1.44 18.27 3.01
CA ILE A 25 1.10 17.01 2.36
C ILE A 25 2.25 16.60 1.45
N SER A 26 2.88 15.47 1.75
CA SER A 26 3.87 14.85 0.87
C SER A 26 3.18 14.04 -0.24
N LYS A 27 3.45 14.38 -1.50
CA LYS A 27 3.01 13.71 -2.72
C LYS A 27 4.21 13.20 -3.51
N GLY A 28 4.66 11.99 -3.21
CA GLY A 28 5.90 11.45 -3.80
C GLY A 28 7.12 12.28 -3.40
N GLU A 29 7.72 12.97 -4.36
CA GLU A 29 8.89 13.85 -4.15
C GLU A 29 8.50 15.32 -3.88
N GLU A 30 7.22 15.66 -4.07
CA GLU A 30 6.70 17.02 -3.89
C GLU A 30 6.02 17.19 -2.53
N SER A 31 5.96 18.43 -2.05
CA SER A 31 5.20 18.80 -0.86
C SER A 31 4.27 19.96 -1.13
N VAL A 32 3.01 19.82 -0.72
CA VAL A 32 1.98 20.85 -0.90
C VAL A 32 1.58 21.39 0.48
N HIS A 33 1.53 22.72 0.60
CA HIS A 33 1.05 23.37 1.81
C HIS A 33 -0.45 23.69 1.68
N ARG A 34 -1.23 23.28 2.68
CA ARG A 34 -2.67 23.53 2.78
C ARG A 34 -3.05 23.98 4.19
N LYS A 35 -4.28 24.43 4.33
CA LYS A 35 -4.91 24.71 5.62
C LYS A 35 -6.19 23.89 5.68
N ALA A 36 -6.51 23.32 6.83
CA ALA A 36 -7.71 22.52 7.03
C ALA A 36 -8.45 22.97 8.29
N LEU A 37 -9.78 22.98 8.23
CA LEU A 37 -10.62 23.19 9.41
C LEU A 37 -10.77 21.87 10.16
N LEU A 38 -10.15 21.79 11.34
CA LEU A 38 -10.12 20.58 12.16
C LEU A 38 -10.68 20.88 13.55
N SER A 39 -11.21 19.85 14.19
CA SER A 39 -11.71 19.94 15.55
C SER A 39 -11.51 18.62 16.30
N GLY A 40 -11.62 18.65 17.63
CA GLY A 40 -11.39 17.48 18.47
C GLY A 40 -9.91 17.10 18.58
N VAL A 41 -9.65 15.82 18.87
CA VAL A 41 -8.30 15.27 19.03
C VAL A 41 -7.88 14.58 17.75
N ILE A 42 -6.75 15.01 17.19
CA ILE A 42 -6.15 14.46 15.99
C ILE A 42 -5.02 13.51 16.38
N ARG A 43 -4.87 12.40 15.67
CA ARG A 43 -3.86 11.36 15.94
C ARG A 43 -3.05 11.02 14.71
N THR A 44 -1.80 10.60 14.92
CA THR A 44 -0.99 10.00 13.86
C THR A 44 -1.69 8.73 13.37
N GLY A 45 -1.75 8.54 12.05
CA GLY A 45 -2.47 7.45 11.41
C GLY A 45 -3.90 7.79 10.98
N ASP A 46 -4.48 8.89 11.47
CA ASP A 46 -5.80 9.33 11.01
C ASP A 46 -5.76 9.68 9.51
N GLU A 47 -6.84 9.32 8.82
CA GLU A 47 -7.05 9.69 7.42
C GLU A 47 -7.99 10.89 7.34
N LEU A 48 -7.61 11.91 6.56
CA LEU A 48 -8.35 13.15 6.40
C LEU A 48 -8.53 13.45 4.90
N LEU A 49 -9.70 13.99 4.55
CA LEU A 49 -9.90 14.62 3.26
C LEU A 49 -9.53 16.10 3.40
N ILE A 50 -8.60 16.56 2.57
CA ILE A 50 -8.14 17.95 2.57
C ILE A 50 -8.54 18.59 1.24
N ASP A 51 -9.45 19.55 1.32
CA ASP A 51 -9.89 20.32 0.18
C ASP A 51 -8.89 21.42 -0.18
N ASP A 52 -8.73 21.63 -1.47
CA ASP A 52 -8.03 22.76 -2.05
C ASP A 52 -9.04 23.80 -2.52
N GLU A 53 -9.34 24.79 -1.68
CA GLU A 53 -10.29 25.85 -2.00
C GLU A 53 -9.94 26.63 -3.29
N ALA A 54 -8.66 26.62 -3.72
CA ALA A 54 -8.24 27.35 -4.91
C ALA A 54 -8.52 26.59 -6.21
N THR A 55 -8.46 25.26 -6.20
CA THR A 55 -8.62 24.40 -7.39
C THR A 55 -9.91 23.60 -7.39
N GLY A 56 -10.55 23.45 -6.22
CA GLY A 56 -11.69 22.56 -6.01
C GLY A 56 -11.31 21.08 -5.92
N GLU A 57 -10.02 20.74 -5.92
CA GLU A 57 -9.56 19.36 -5.76
C GLU A 57 -9.55 18.95 -4.28
N ALA A 58 -9.76 17.67 -4.00
CA ALA A 58 -9.63 17.11 -2.66
C ALA A 58 -8.55 16.03 -2.66
N SER A 59 -7.70 16.02 -1.63
CA SER A 59 -6.66 15.01 -1.44
C SER A 59 -6.96 14.17 -0.21
N LEU A 60 -7.02 12.85 -0.36
CA LEU A 60 -7.08 11.94 0.78
C LEU A 60 -5.67 11.76 1.34
N VAL A 61 -5.48 12.07 2.62
CA VAL A 61 -4.17 12.03 3.27
C VAL A 61 -4.19 11.23 4.55
N ARG A 62 -3.06 10.63 4.92
CA ARG A 62 -2.84 10.04 6.24
C ARG A 62 -1.84 10.85 7.03
N ILE A 63 -2.16 11.16 8.29
CA ILE A 63 -1.29 11.89 9.20
C ILE A 63 -0.08 11.02 9.57
N THR A 64 1.11 11.58 9.40
CA THR A 64 2.38 10.92 9.72
C THR A 64 3.09 11.55 10.92
N SER A 65 2.82 12.82 11.23
CA SER A 65 3.38 13.50 12.40
C SER A 65 2.56 14.73 12.76
N ILE A 66 2.44 15.01 14.06
CA ILE A 66 1.74 16.19 14.59
C ILE A 66 2.74 17.03 15.38
N GLU A 67 2.88 18.31 15.03
CA GLU A 67 3.73 19.28 15.73
C GLU A 67 2.91 20.18 16.66
N VAL A 68 3.32 20.24 17.92
CA VAL A 68 2.74 21.07 18.99
C VAL A 68 3.87 21.90 19.60
N GLY A 69 3.88 23.20 19.32
CA GLY A 69 5.01 24.07 19.64
C GLY A 69 6.27 23.61 18.89
N ASP A 70 7.27 23.15 19.65
CA ASP A 70 8.55 22.64 19.13
C ASP A 70 8.71 21.12 19.33
N LYS A 71 7.63 20.42 19.71
CA LYS A 71 7.65 18.96 19.95
C LYS A 71 6.72 18.24 18.98
N ARG A 72 7.04 16.97 18.70
CA ARG A 72 6.15 16.05 17.98
C ARG A 72 5.39 15.17 18.97
N LYS A 73 4.11 14.95 18.69
CA LYS A 73 3.22 14.11 19.51
C LYS A 73 2.44 13.15 18.62
N ASP A 74 2.04 12.02 19.18
CA ASP A 74 1.17 11.04 18.48
C ASP A 74 -0.30 11.46 18.46
N SER A 75 -0.69 12.38 19.35
CA SER A 75 -2.03 12.98 19.33
C SER A 75 -2.05 14.35 20.00
N ALA A 76 -2.93 15.23 19.55
CA ALA A 76 -3.14 16.54 20.15
C ALA A 76 -4.55 17.08 19.83
N PRO A 77 -5.13 17.93 20.69
CA PRO A 77 -6.33 18.69 20.33
C PRO A 77 -6.00 19.66 19.19
N ALA A 78 -6.91 19.82 18.22
CA ALA A 78 -6.72 20.64 17.03
C ALA A 78 -6.21 22.06 17.36
N GLU A 79 -6.71 22.65 18.45
CA GLU A 79 -6.34 23.99 18.92
C GLU A 79 -4.87 24.13 19.34
N ALA A 80 -4.21 23.04 19.72
CA ALA A 80 -2.80 23.04 20.13
C ALA A 80 -1.85 22.71 18.96
N ILE A 81 -2.38 22.32 17.80
CA ILE A 81 -1.56 21.87 16.67
C ILE A 81 -1.03 23.06 15.89
N LYS A 82 0.29 23.11 15.75
CA LYS A 82 0.99 24.09 14.90
C LYS A 82 1.01 23.65 13.44
N THR A 83 1.39 22.38 13.22
CA THR A 83 1.52 21.80 11.88
C THR A 83 1.17 20.31 11.91
N ILE A 84 0.41 19.87 10.91
CA ILE A 84 0.21 18.46 10.59
C ILE A 84 1.09 18.11 9.39
N TRP A 85 1.84 17.03 9.52
CA TRP A 85 2.50 16.38 8.38
C TRP A 85 1.67 15.19 7.97
N ALA A 86 1.36 15.12 6.69
CA ALA A 86 0.55 14.07 6.13
C ALA A 86 1.13 13.60 4.80
N ARG A 87 0.76 12.39 4.40
CA ARG A 87 1.12 11.82 3.11
C ARG A 87 -0.16 11.59 2.32
N ALA A 88 -0.15 11.91 1.03
CA ALA A 88 -1.24 11.55 0.14
C ALA A 88 -1.37 10.01 0.04
N ILE A 89 -2.62 9.55 0.10
CA ILE A 89 -2.99 8.13 0.05
C ILE A 89 -4.06 7.84 -1.00
N ASP A 90 -4.57 8.85 -1.71
CA ASP A 90 -5.45 8.71 -2.86
C ASP A 90 -4.74 8.02 -4.04
N GLU A 91 -3.58 8.52 -4.43
CA GLU A 91 -2.71 7.96 -5.45
C GLU A 91 -1.29 7.82 -4.89
N VAL A 92 -0.70 6.63 -5.04
CA VAL A 92 0.59 6.30 -4.45
C VAL A 92 1.54 5.65 -5.45
N ILE A 93 2.83 5.89 -5.25
CA ILE A 93 3.89 5.21 -5.97
C ILE A 93 4.29 3.96 -5.19
N VAL A 94 4.04 2.80 -5.78
CA VAL A 94 4.46 1.50 -5.26
C VAL A 94 5.78 1.12 -5.91
N LYS A 95 6.81 0.88 -5.08
CA LYS A 95 8.11 0.39 -5.53
C LYS A 95 8.12 -1.13 -5.55
N ILE A 96 8.51 -1.73 -6.65
CA ILE A 96 8.60 -3.17 -6.87
C ILE A 96 10.08 -3.52 -7.09
N ALA A 97 10.64 -4.34 -6.21
CA ALA A 97 11.95 -4.93 -6.39
C ALA A 97 11.79 -6.30 -7.06
N VAL A 98 12.27 -6.41 -8.30
CA VAL A 98 12.24 -7.63 -9.09
C VAL A 98 13.56 -8.36 -8.90
N SER A 99 13.51 -9.52 -8.28
CA SER A 99 14.70 -10.36 -8.10
C SER A 99 14.92 -11.20 -9.36
N HIS A 100 16.01 -10.91 -10.05
CA HIS A 100 16.64 -11.81 -11.00
C HIS A 100 17.75 -12.57 -10.24
N ARG A 101 18.17 -13.74 -10.72
CA ARG A 101 19.11 -14.65 -10.00
C ARG A 101 20.23 -13.92 -9.25
N GLU A 102 20.93 -13.00 -9.92
CA GLU A 102 22.08 -12.27 -9.37
C GLU A 102 21.85 -10.75 -9.27
N THR A 103 20.73 -10.23 -9.80
CA THR A 103 20.48 -8.79 -9.90
C THR A 103 19.09 -8.43 -9.39
N THR A 104 18.91 -7.22 -8.87
CA THR A 104 17.59 -6.71 -8.47
C THR A 104 17.29 -5.45 -9.26
N GLU A 105 16.21 -5.48 -10.02
CA GLU A 105 15.67 -4.32 -10.73
C GLU A 105 14.63 -3.63 -9.83
N SER A 106 14.59 -2.29 -9.82
CA SER A 106 13.57 -1.52 -9.10
C SER A 106 12.66 -0.85 -10.11
N ILE A 107 11.38 -1.18 -10.06
CA ILE A 107 10.32 -0.62 -10.90
C ILE A 107 9.38 0.19 -10.00
N GLU A 108 8.83 1.28 -10.52
CA GLU A 108 7.83 2.09 -9.82
C GLU A 108 6.52 2.07 -10.58
N MET A 109 5.41 1.98 -9.87
CA MET A 109 4.08 1.98 -10.46
C MET A 109 3.17 2.91 -9.65
N ARG A 110 2.52 3.83 -10.35
CA ARG A 110 1.53 4.75 -9.79
C ARG A 110 0.16 4.08 -9.82
N VAL A 111 -0.50 4.00 -8.66
CA VAL A 111 -1.79 3.31 -8.49
C VAL A 111 -2.66 4.01 -7.46
N PRO A 112 -3.98 3.82 -7.50
CA PRO A 112 -4.86 4.21 -6.40
C PRO A 112 -4.41 3.58 -5.08
N GLY A 113 -4.48 4.32 -3.98
CA GLY A 113 -4.03 3.84 -2.67
C GLY A 113 -4.82 2.65 -2.13
N GLU A 114 -6.10 2.54 -2.48
CA GLU A 114 -6.96 1.41 -2.11
C GLU A 114 -6.72 0.16 -2.98
N LYS A 115 -5.92 0.25 -4.06
CA LYS A 115 -5.61 -0.91 -4.89
C LYS A 115 -4.89 -1.95 -4.04
N GLU A 116 -5.43 -3.15 -3.96
CA GLU A 116 -4.82 -4.23 -3.22
C GLU A 116 -3.77 -4.98 -4.05
N PHE A 117 -2.74 -5.45 -3.36
CA PHE A 117 -1.74 -6.37 -3.88
C PHE A 117 -1.75 -7.64 -3.04
N VAL A 118 -1.96 -8.77 -3.71
CA VAL A 118 -2.09 -10.08 -3.05
C VAL A 118 -0.80 -10.87 -3.19
N ILE A 119 -0.27 -11.36 -2.07
CA ILE A 119 0.93 -12.19 -2.07
C ILE A 119 0.64 -13.53 -2.75
N GLY A 120 1.47 -13.91 -3.72
CA GLY A 120 1.29 -15.10 -4.56
C GLY A 120 0.56 -14.84 -5.87
N GLU A 121 -0.01 -13.65 -6.06
CA GLU A 121 -0.61 -13.24 -7.34
C GLU A 121 0.37 -12.50 -8.24
N LYS A 122 -0.04 -12.31 -9.49
CA LYS A 122 0.73 -11.59 -10.50
C LYS A 122 0.43 -10.10 -10.46
N VAL A 123 1.48 -9.28 -10.48
CA VAL A 123 1.41 -7.84 -10.76
C VAL A 123 1.94 -7.57 -12.17
N LYS A 124 1.39 -6.55 -12.84
CA LYS A 124 1.73 -6.19 -14.22
C LYS A 124 2.26 -4.75 -14.36
N PRO A 125 3.45 -4.42 -13.83
CA PRO A 125 4.10 -3.15 -14.19
C PRO A 125 4.58 -3.23 -15.65
N ASP A 126 4.34 -2.17 -16.45
CA ASP A 126 4.82 -2.05 -17.83
C ASP A 126 4.58 -3.29 -18.71
N ASN A 127 3.41 -3.92 -18.55
CA ASN A 127 3.01 -5.13 -19.28
C ASN A 127 3.86 -6.39 -19.01
N ARG A 128 4.70 -6.41 -17.97
CA ARG A 128 5.48 -7.58 -17.51
C ARG A 128 4.76 -8.29 -16.38
N GLU A 129 4.52 -9.60 -16.50
CA GLU A 129 3.93 -10.38 -15.40
C GLU A 129 4.98 -10.78 -14.37
N LEU A 130 4.81 -10.37 -13.12
CA LEU A 130 5.71 -10.70 -12.01
C LEU A 130 4.91 -11.31 -10.84
N GLU A 131 5.39 -12.38 -10.23
CA GLU A 131 4.73 -12.98 -9.06
C GLU A 131 5.17 -12.31 -7.76
N ILE A 132 4.22 -11.83 -6.96
CA ILE A 132 4.49 -11.19 -5.67
C ILE A 132 4.90 -12.26 -4.65
N LYS A 133 6.11 -12.15 -4.09
CA LYS A 133 6.63 -13.09 -3.08
C LYS A 133 6.52 -12.57 -1.65
N LYS A 134 6.78 -11.28 -1.47
CA LYS A 134 6.70 -10.62 -0.15
C LYS A 134 6.42 -9.14 -0.30
N ILE A 135 5.79 -8.55 0.71
CA ILE A 135 5.47 -7.13 0.78
C ILE A 135 6.05 -6.58 2.08
N LYS A 136 6.79 -5.46 2.00
CA LYS A 136 7.19 -4.67 3.17
C LYS A 136 6.14 -3.60 3.43
N ILE A 137 5.56 -3.62 4.62
CA ILE A 137 4.59 -2.62 5.08
C ILE A 137 5.33 -1.34 5.50
N ARG A 138 4.76 -0.15 5.27
CA ARG A 138 5.35 1.15 5.63
C ARG A 138 5.68 1.24 7.11
N ASP A 139 4.68 1.03 7.95
CA ASP A 139 4.76 1.15 9.40
C ASP A 139 4.82 -0.22 10.08
N GLY A 140 5.40 -1.23 9.39
CA GLY A 140 5.38 -2.61 9.86
C GLY A 140 6.46 -3.52 9.29
N GLY A 141 6.27 -4.82 9.54
CA GLY A 141 7.18 -5.88 9.11
C GLY A 141 7.01 -6.30 7.65
N PHE A 142 7.58 -7.45 7.32
CA PHE A 142 7.32 -8.13 6.05
C PHE A 142 6.10 -9.04 6.18
N LYS A 143 5.34 -9.16 5.09
CA LYS A 143 4.34 -10.20 4.88
C LYS A 143 4.81 -11.07 3.71
N SER A 144 4.72 -12.38 3.88
CA SER A 144 5.15 -13.38 2.88
C SER A 144 4.18 -14.56 2.73
N ARG A 145 3.16 -14.65 3.59
CA ARG A 145 2.13 -15.68 3.49
C ARG A 145 1.24 -15.36 2.27
N LYS A 146 1.05 -16.36 1.41
CA LYS A 146 0.19 -16.26 0.22
C LYS A 146 -1.26 -15.95 0.61
N GLY A 147 -1.96 -15.24 -0.28
CA GLY A 147 -3.36 -14.83 -0.12
C GLY A 147 -3.57 -13.63 0.78
N ILE A 148 -2.51 -13.02 1.34
CA ILE A 148 -2.64 -11.76 2.08
C ILE A 148 -2.74 -10.62 1.06
N ALA A 149 -3.86 -9.91 1.07
CA ALA A 149 -4.08 -8.65 0.38
C ALA A 149 -3.58 -7.47 1.24
N ILE A 150 -2.90 -6.51 0.60
CA ILE A 150 -2.45 -5.27 1.24
C ILE A 150 -2.77 -4.10 0.31
N ALA A 151 -3.42 -3.05 0.84
CA ALA A 151 -3.69 -1.82 0.11
C ALA A 151 -2.40 -1.08 -0.25
N ALA A 152 -2.32 -0.53 -1.46
CA ALA A 152 -1.16 0.18 -1.99
C ALA A 152 -0.66 1.28 -1.05
N LYS A 153 -1.59 2.00 -0.39
CA LYS A 153 -1.27 3.06 0.56
C LYS A 153 -0.40 2.59 1.73
N ASP A 154 -0.47 1.31 2.09
CA ASP A 154 0.29 0.72 3.21
C ASP A 154 1.60 0.07 2.77
N ILE A 155 1.86 -0.02 1.47
CA ILE A 155 3.03 -0.71 0.92
C ILE A 155 4.23 0.24 0.88
N ARG A 156 5.34 -0.21 1.47
CA ARG A 156 6.66 0.41 1.31
C ARG A 156 7.38 -0.10 0.08
N ARG A 157 7.36 -1.43 -0.12
CA ARG A 157 7.98 -2.10 -1.26
C ARG A 157 7.39 -3.49 -1.47
N ILE A 158 7.11 -3.83 -2.72
CA ILE A 158 6.78 -5.19 -3.16
C ILE A 158 8.07 -5.87 -3.61
N TYR A 159 8.21 -7.16 -3.34
CA TYR A 159 9.27 -7.97 -3.89
C TYR A 159 8.64 -9.06 -4.73
N ALA A 160 9.05 -9.12 -5.99
CA ALA A 160 8.50 -10.02 -6.98
C ALA A 160 9.61 -10.73 -7.74
N ASP A 161 9.25 -11.80 -8.44
CA ASP A 161 10.13 -12.49 -9.39
C ASP A 161 9.40 -12.64 -10.73
N PRO A 162 10.13 -12.89 -11.84
CA PRO A 162 9.50 -12.98 -13.16
C PRO A 162 8.64 -14.25 -13.35
N GLY A 163 8.48 -15.14 -12.37
CA GLY A 163 7.71 -16.38 -12.50
C GLY A 163 8.25 -17.40 -13.51
N ILE A 164 9.21 -17.01 -14.36
CA ILE A 164 9.92 -17.89 -15.29
C ILE A 164 10.99 -18.63 -14.48
N VAL A 165 10.72 -19.90 -14.16
CA VAL A 165 11.79 -20.84 -13.80
C VAL A 165 12.56 -21.12 -15.09
N GLU A 166 13.54 -20.30 -15.42
CA GLU A 166 14.50 -20.69 -16.45
C GLU A 166 15.14 -22.01 -15.99
N PRO A 167 15.21 -23.06 -16.86
CA PRO A 167 15.77 -24.34 -16.47
C PRO A 167 17.16 -24.15 -15.90
N LYS A 168 17.47 -24.87 -14.81
CA LYS A 168 18.82 -24.89 -14.23
C LYS A 168 19.81 -25.19 -15.36
N ARG A 169 20.83 -24.34 -15.54
CA ARG A 169 21.98 -24.70 -16.38
C ARG A 169 22.57 -25.96 -15.75
N PHE A 170 22.40 -27.12 -16.39
CA PHE A 170 23.14 -28.32 -16.04
C PHE A 170 24.63 -27.96 -16.12
N SER A 171 25.35 -28.12 -15.01
CA SER A 171 26.81 -28.02 -15.03
C SER A 171 27.32 -29.01 -16.07
N LYS A 172 28.21 -28.56 -16.96
CA LYS A 172 28.94 -29.40 -17.94
C LYS A 172 29.45 -30.66 -17.22
N GLY A 173 28.75 -31.79 -17.37
CA GLY A 173 29.13 -33.04 -16.70
C GLY A 173 28.03 -34.10 -16.60
N GLU A 174 26.75 -33.72 -16.48
CA GLU A 174 25.67 -34.72 -16.41
C GLU A 174 25.26 -35.19 -17.82
N ARG A 175 25.70 -36.41 -18.18
CA ARG A 175 25.24 -37.13 -19.36
C ARG A 175 23.80 -37.58 -19.15
N VAL A 176 22.88 -37.03 -19.93
CA VAL A 176 21.51 -37.54 -20.04
C VAL A 176 21.54 -38.87 -20.81
N VAL A 177 21.24 -39.98 -20.13
CA VAL A 177 20.98 -41.27 -20.77
C VAL A 177 19.55 -41.25 -21.31
N ILE A 178 19.40 -40.91 -22.59
CA ILE A 178 18.11 -41.03 -23.29
C ILE A 178 17.90 -42.53 -23.58
N ARG A 179 17.07 -43.21 -22.77
CA ARG A 179 16.54 -44.52 -23.14
C ARG A 179 15.52 -44.32 -24.26
N LYS A 180 15.92 -44.65 -25.49
CA LYS A 180 15.06 -44.69 -26.67
C LYS A 180 13.92 -45.67 -26.41
N ARG A 181 12.70 -45.17 -26.16
CA ARG A 181 11.50 -46.01 -26.16
C ARG A 181 11.29 -46.49 -27.59
N GLU A 182 11.25 -47.80 -27.77
CA GLU A 182 10.99 -48.41 -29.07
C GLU A 182 9.65 -47.94 -29.63
N SER A 183 9.69 -47.67 -30.93
CA SER A 183 8.66 -47.20 -31.82
C SER A 183 7.45 -48.13 -31.86
N VAL A 184 6.29 -47.66 -31.40
CA VAL A 184 4.98 -48.29 -31.67
C VAL A 184 4.26 -47.46 -32.71
N TRP A 185 4.67 -47.54 -33.98
CA TRP A 185 3.84 -47.19 -35.14
C TRP A 185 4.40 -47.93 -36.36
N SER A 186 4.20 -49.24 -36.36
CA SER A 186 4.16 -50.09 -37.55
C SER A 186 3.35 -51.33 -37.21
N LEU A 187 2.49 -51.73 -38.14
CA LEU A 187 1.56 -52.87 -38.14
C LEU A 187 0.16 -52.61 -37.56
N ARG A 188 -0.74 -52.18 -38.46
CA ARG A 188 -1.98 -52.94 -38.72
C ARG A 188 -2.47 -52.67 -40.15
N HIS A 189 -2.14 -53.59 -41.04
CA HIS A 189 -2.82 -53.77 -42.33
C HIS A 189 -4.03 -54.70 -42.13
N LYS A 190 -5.13 -54.34 -42.81
CA LYS A 190 -6.13 -55.17 -43.52
C LYS A 190 -6.86 -56.32 -42.79
N GLY A 191 -8.20 -56.31 -42.93
CA GLY A 191 -9.00 -57.54 -42.97
C GLY A 191 -10.50 -57.38 -42.66
N THR A 192 -11.31 -56.89 -43.62
CA THR A 192 -12.70 -57.31 -43.81
C THR A 192 -13.00 -57.28 -45.31
N GLY A 193 -13.29 -58.47 -45.86
CA GLY A 193 -13.47 -58.77 -47.28
C GLY A 193 -13.02 -60.19 -47.53
#